data_AF-A0A0A9GG51-F1
#
_entry.id   AF-A0A0A9GG51-F1
#
_cell.length_a   1.000
_cell.length_b   1.000
_cell.length_c   1.000
_cell.angle_alpha   90.00
_cell.angle_beta   90.00
_cell.angle_gamma   90.00
#
_symmetry.space_group_name_H-M   'P 1'
#
loop_
_entity.id
_entity.type
_entity.pdbx_description
1 polymer ?
#
loop_
_entity_poly.entity_id
_entity_poly.type
_entity_poly.pdbx_seq_one_letter_code
_entity_poly.pdbx_strand_id
1 'polypeptide(L)'
;MEDLIVVGVIVFFSHLILTAGLRELGNIKHGEHNSGHITGGQVNKIIKTEDGDVFHCIDIRLQPALSHPLLRNHTIHIAGCRMSGEIYGTQVTINNYEPKVYGHDDYSAS
;
A
#
# COMPACT_ATOMS: atom_id res chain seq x y z
N MET A 1 60.68 3.31 2.09
CA MET A 1 59.96 4.20 3.02
C MET A 1 58.70 4.75 2.36
N GLU A 2 58.80 5.15 1.09
CA GLU A 2 57.69 5.65 0.27
C GLU A 2 56.59 4.59 0.00
N ASP A 3 56.97 3.33 -0.26
CA ASP A 3 55.98 2.25 -0.49
C ASP A 3 55.10 1.96 0.74
N LEU A 4 55.69 2.04 1.94
CA LEU A 4 54.95 1.81 3.18
C LEU A 4 53.94 2.94 3.45
N ILE A 5 54.27 4.16 3.05
CA ILE A 5 53.38 5.33 3.15
C ILE A 5 52.22 5.17 2.17
N VAL A 6 52.48 4.74 0.93
CA VAL A 6 51.45 4.50 -0.08
C VAL A 6 50.47 3.42 0.37
N VAL A 7 50.98 2.30 0.90
CA VAL A 7 50.14 1.22 1.43
C VAL A 7 49.29 1.72 2.61
N GLY A 8 49.86 2.50 3.52
CA GLY A 8 49.14 3.07 4.66
C GLY A 8 48.00 4.00 4.24
N VAL A 9 48.24 4.86 3.23
CA VAL A 9 47.24 5.79 2.70
C VAL A 9 46.07 5.05 2.03
N ILE A 10 46.35 4.01 1.24
CA ILE A 10 45.31 3.22 0.57
C ILE A 10 44.43 2.49 1.59
N VAL A 11 45.02 1.88 2.62
CA VAL A 11 44.27 1.19 3.67
C VAL A 11 43.39 2.17 4.44
N PHE A 12 43.91 3.36 4.78
CA PHE A 12 43.18 4.39 5.49
C PHE A 12 41.96 4.90 4.69
N PHE A 13 42.14 5.21 3.40
CA PHE A 13 41.02 5.64 2.54
C PHE A 13 39.99 4.53 2.33
N SER A 14 40.42 3.28 2.18
CA SER A 14 39.52 2.13 2.07
C SER A 14 38.67 1.95 3.33
N HIS A 15 39.29 2.09 4.51
CA HIS A 15 38.57 2.02 5.78
C HIS A 15 37.58 3.18 5.95
N LEU A 16 37.99 4.39 5.55
CA LEU A 16 37.15 5.58 5.62
C LEU A 16 35.90 5.45 4.74
N ILE A 17 36.03 4.92 3.52
CA ILE A 17 34.90 4.65 2.61
C ILE A 17 33.97 3.57 3.21
N LEU A 18 34.52 2.52 3.83
CA LEU A 18 33.72 1.46 4.45
C LEU A 18 32.96 1.93 5.70
N THR A 19 33.56 2.79 6.53
CA THR A 19 32.94 3.32 7.75
C THR A 19 32.01 4.51 7.50
N ALA A 20 32.32 5.33 6.50
CA ALA A 20 31.51 6.48 6.13
C ALA A 20 30.42 6.12 5.11
N GLY A 21 30.13 4.81 4.96
CA GLY A 21 29.09 4.25 4.09
C GLY A 21 27.94 5.24 3.97
N LEU A 22 27.79 5.75 2.75
CA LEU A 22 26.89 6.84 2.38
C LEU A 22 25.53 6.53 3.03
N ARG A 23 25.24 7.19 4.16
CA ARG A 23 23.89 7.27 4.65
C ARG A 23 23.22 8.18 3.66
N GLU A 24 22.61 7.58 2.64
CA GLU A 24 21.53 8.21 1.91
C GLU A 24 20.61 8.75 3.00
N LEU A 25 20.67 10.06 3.24
CA LEU A 25 19.66 10.76 4.00
C LEU A 25 18.45 10.78 3.06
N GLY A 26 17.82 9.62 2.93
CA GLY A 26 16.48 9.46 2.40
C GLY A 26 15.56 10.20 3.36
N ASN A 27 15.54 11.52 3.24
CA ASN A 27 14.49 12.34 3.80
C ASN A 27 13.22 11.85 3.11
N ILE A 28 12.48 10.96 3.77
CA ILE A 28 11.09 10.69 3.42
C ILE A 28 10.36 12.00 3.68
N LYS A 29 10.35 12.86 2.66
CA LYS A 29 9.41 13.96 2.59
C LYS A 29 8.06 13.27 2.58
N HIS A 30 7.33 13.36 3.69
CA HIS A 30 5.89 13.19 3.70
C HIS A 30 5.31 14.31 2.84
N GLY A 31 5.40 14.12 1.53
CA GLY A 31 4.85 14.99 0.54
C GLY A 31 3.36 14.72 0.49
N GLU A 32 2.60 15.55 1.19
CA GLU A 32 1.21 15.78 0.87
C GLU A 32 1.17 16.40 -0.54
N HIS A 33 1.22 15.55 -1.56
CA HIS A 33 1.09 15.97 -2.94
C HIS A 33 -0.40 15.98 -3.29
N ASN A 34 -1.03 17.12 -3.01
CA ASN A 34 -2.33 17.47 -3.57
C ASN A 34 -2.15 17.66 -5.08
N SER A 35 -2.16 16.57 -5.84
CA SER A 35 -2.16 16.63 -7.30
C SER A 35 -3.40 15.98 -7.83
N GLY A 36 -4.25 16.86 -8.33
CA GLY A 36 -5.51 16.53 -8.92
C GLY A 36 -5.37 15.67 -10.17
N HIS A 37 -6.48 14.97 -10.38
CA HIS A 37 -6.98 14.43 -11.64
C HIS A 37 -6.41 13.08 -12.10
N ILE A 38 -6.90 12.02 -11.45
CA ILE A 38 -7.29 10.83 -12.21
C ILE A 38 -8.71 11.09 -12.70
N THR A 39 -8.86 11.07 -14.02
CA THR A 39 -10.09 11.33 -14.76
C THR A 39 -11.31 10.70 -14.10
N GLY A 40 -12.16 11.54 -13.49
CA GLY A 40 -13.50 11.17 -13.03
C GLY A 40 -13.73 11.05 -11.52
N GLY A 41 -12.70 11.07 -10.66
CA GLY A 41 -12.87 10.86 -9.21
C GLY A 41 -12.04 11.78 -8.32
N GLN A 42 -12.67 12.36 -7.30
CA GLN A 42 -11.98 13.14 -6.26
C GLN A 42 -11.16 12.20 -5.35
N VAL A 43 -9.83 12.24 -5.48
CA VAL A 43 -8.88 11.52 -4.62
C VAL A 43 -8.59 12.36 -3.38
N ASN A 44 -8.95 11.82 -2.21
CA ASN A 44 -8.77 12.49 -0.91
C ASN A 44 -7.37 12.31 -0.35
N LYS A 45 -6.78 11.13 -0.55
CA LYS A 45 -5.46 10.79 -0.01
C LYS A 45 -4.75 9.79 -0.90
N ILE A 46 -3.43 9.93 -1.02
CA ILE A 46 -2.57 8.95 -1.67
C ILE A 46 -1.72 8.29 -0.59
N ILE A 47 -1.72 6.96 -0.53
CA ILE A 47 -0.88 6.18 0.38
C ILE A 47 0.12 5.41 -0.47
N LYS A 48 1.41 5.54 -0.13
CA LYS A 48 2.48 4.76 -0.75
C LYS A 48 3.04 3.79 0.29
N THR A 49 3.16 2.51 -0.04
CA THR A 49 3.78 1.51 0.84
C THR A 49 5.30 1.49 0.65
N GLU A 50 6.00 0.87 1.61
CA GLU A 50 7.45 0.65 1.51
C GLU A 50 7.80 -0.22 0.28
N ASP A 51 6.90 -1.14 -0.08
CA ASP A 51 7.02 -2.02 -1.26
C ASP A 51 6.76 -1.28 -2.59
N GLY A 52 6.34 -0.01 -2.54
CA GLY A 52 6.12 0.83 -3.72
C GLY A 52 4.69 0.82 -4.27
N ASP A 53 3.76 0.13 -3.61
CA ASP A 53 2.34 0.18 -3.99
C ASP A 53 1.76 1.58 -3.72
N VAL A 54 0.91 2.04 -4.62
CA VAL A 54 0.26 3.35 -4.51
C VAL A 54 -1.26 3.18 -4.47
N PHE A 55 -1.85 3.50 -3.32
CA PHE A 55 -3.29 3.48 -3.09
C PHE A 55 -3.87 4.88 -3.20
N HIS A 56 -4.85 5.05 -4.09
CA HIS A 56 -5.66 6.25 -4.19
C HIS A 56 -6.93 6.11 -3.35
N CYS A 57 -6.97 6.77 -2.20
CA CYS A 57 -8.13 6.79 -1.32
C CYS A 57 -9.14 7.84 -1.81
N ILE A 58 -10.36 7.41 -2.06
CA ILE A 58 -11.52 8.22 -2.47
C ILE A 58 -12.65 8.04 -1.46
N ASP A 59 -13.63 8.96 -1.42
CA ASP A 59 -14.82 8.78 -0.57
C ASP A 59 -15.51 7.45 -0.91
N ILE A 60 -15.91 6.69 0.12
CA ILE A 60 -16.47 5.35 -0.04
C ILE A 60 -17.71 5.34 -0.97
N ARG A 61 -18.53 6.40 -0.96
CA ARG A 61 -19.72 6.53 -1.82
C ARG A 61 -19.37 6.81 -3.27
N LEU A 62 -18.16 7.28 -3.53
CA LEU A 62 -17.65 7.59 -4.87
C LEU A 62 -16.81 6.43 -5.44
N GLN A 63 -16.68 5.32 -4.71
CA GLN A 63 -15.97 4.16 -5.23
C GLN A 63 -16.65 3.62 -6.49
N PRO A 64 -15.92 3.46 -7.61
CA PRO A 64 -16.50 2.94 -8.85
C PRO A 64 -17.22 1.61 -8.67
N ALA A 65 -16.74 0.76 -7.77
CA ALA A 65 -17.36 -0.52 -7.44
C ALA A 65 -18.82 -0.37 -6.93
N LEU A 66 -19.17 0.76 -6.32
CA LEU A 66 -20.52 1.04 -5.81
C LEU A 66 -21.42 1.77 -6.83
N SER A 67 -20.89 2.12 -8.02
CA SER A 67 -21.66 2.78 -9.08
C SER A 67 -22.61 1.84 -9.84
N HIS A 68 -22.64 0.55 -9.49
CA HIS A 68 -23.51 -0.43 -10.13
C HIS A 68 -24.99 -0.10 -9.87
N PRO A 69 -25.88 -0.13 -10.89
CA PRO A 69 -27.30 0.22 -10.73
C PRO A 69 -28.01 -0.54 -9.60
N LEU A 70 -27.63 -1.80 -9.37
CA LEU A 70 -28.17 -2.63 -8.28
C LEU A 70 -27.79 -2.14 -6.87
N LEU A 71 -26.75 -1.30 -6.75
CA LEU A 71 -26.22 -0.80 -5.47
C LEU A 71 -26.62 0.66 -5.17
N ARG A 72 -27.45 1.29 -6.01
CA ARG A 72 -27.80 2.73 -5.90
C ARG A 72 -28.40 3.13 -4.55
N ASN A 73 -29.11 2.22 -3.88
CA ASN A 73 -29.74 2.44 -2.58
C ASN A 73 -29.13 1.55 -1.48
N HIS A 74 -27.94 0.99 -1.72
CA HIS A 74 -27.28 0.14 -0.76
C HIS A 74 -26.80 0.98 0.44
N THR A 75 -27.31 0.69 1.63
CA THR A 75 -26.80 1.29 2.87
C THR A 75 -25.47 0.64 3.23
N ILE A 76 -24.39 1.43 3.17
CA ILE A 76 -23.07 1.00 3.56
C ILE A 76 -23.02 0.92 5.09
N HIS A 77 -22.88 -0.29 5.64
CA HIS A 77 -22.68 -0.51 7.07
C HIS A 77 -21.19 -0.71 7.34
N ILE A 78 -20.62 0.13 8.21
CA ILE A 78 -19.24 -0.02 8.65
C ILE A 78 -19.23 -0.91 9.88
N ALA A 79 -18.82 -2.17 9.71
CA ALA A 79 -18.50 -3.07 10.81
C ALA A 79 -16.97 -3.17 10.94
N GLY A 80 -16.44 -2.75 12.09
CA GLY A 80 -15.02 -2.87 12.39
C GLY A 80 -14.79 -3.96 13.42
N CYS A 81 -13.82 -4.84 13.16
CA CYS A 81 -13.30 -5.74 14.20
C CYS A 81 -12.08 -5.06 14.84
N ARG A 82 -12.11 -4.83 16.16
CA ARG A 82 -10.92 -4.44 16.91
C ARG A 82 -10.16 -5.70 17.29
N MET A 83 -9.04 -5.94 16.63
CA MET A 83 -8.16 -7.04 16.99
C MET A 83 -7.19 -6.57 18.07
N SER A 84 -7.15 -7.29 19.19
CA SER A 84 -6.25 -7.00 20.31
C SER A 84 -5.36 -8.22 20.54
N GLY A 85 -4.25 -8.33 19.81
CA GLY A 85 -3.27 -9.42 19.94
C GLY A 85 -2.60 -9.81 18.62
N GLU A 86 -1.54 -10.61 18.71
CA GLU A 86 -0.85 -11.21 17.56
C GLU A 86 -1.72 -12.32 16.96
N ILE A 87 -2.03 -12.25 15.66
CA ILE A 87 -2.89 -13.21 14.96
C ILE A 87 -2.01 -14.24 14.25
N TYR A 88 -1.91 -15.45 14.80
CA TYR A 88 -1.30 -16.60 14.14
C TYR A 88 -2.37 -17.36 13.34
N GLY A 89 -2.90 -16.69 12.32
CA GLY A 89 -4.06 -17.16 11.55
C GLY A 89 -5.38 -17.03 12.31
N THR A 90 -6.46 -16.75 11.58
CA THR A 90 -7.82 -16.70 12.13
C THR A 90 -8.69 -17.69 11.37
N GLN A 91 -9.34 -18.62 12.09
CA GLN A 91 -10.39 -19.45 11.53
C GLN A 91 -11.68 -18.63 11.59
N VAL A 92 -12.06 -18.05 10.46
CA VAL A 92 -13.31 -17.31 10.32
C VAL A 92 -14.36 -18.21 9.67
N THR A 93 -15.45 -18.46 10.40
CA THR A 93 -16.66 -19.07 9.83
C THR A 93 -17.50 -17.96 9.22
N ILE A 94 -17.31 -17.71 7.93
CA ILE A 94 -18.22 -16.86 7.15
C ILE A 94 -19.43 -17.70 6.76
N ASN A 95 -20.61 -17.31 7.25
CA ASN A 95 -21.88 -17.80 6.70
C ASN A 95 -22.04 -17.17 5.31
N ASN A 96 -21.49 -17.82 4.28
CA ASN A 96 -21.73 -17.37 2.92
C ASN A 96 -23.17 -17.75 2.56
N TYR A 97 -24.02 -16.76 2.31
CA TYR A 97 -25.34 -17.02 1.77
C TYR A 97 -25.17 -17.64 0.39
N GLU A 98 -25.74 -18.81 0.15
CA GLU A 98 -25.80 -19.37 -1.21
C GLU A 98 -26.72 -18.49 -2.06
N PRO A 99 -26.16 -17.76 -3.05
CA PRO A 99 -26.98 -16.91 -3.90
C PRO A 99 -27.89 -17.79 -4.76
N LYS A 100 -29.18 -17.45 -4.80
CA LYS A 100 -30.12 -18.08 -5.74
C LYS A 100 -29.79 -17.62 -7.15
N VAL A 101 -29.30 -18.54 -7.96
CA VAL A 101 -29.02 -18.36 -9.38
C VAL A 101 -30.35 -18.48 -10.13
N TYR A 102 -30.78 -17.41 -10.81
CA TYR A 102 -32.07 -17.38 -11.51
C TYR A 102 -31.95 -17.82 -12.98
N GLY A 103 -30.75 -17.75 -13.58
CA GLY A 103 -30.47 -18.18 -14.95
C GLY A 103 -29.08 -18.76 -15.16
N HIS A 104 -28.88 -19.43 -16.30
CA HIS A 104 -27.61 -20.11 -16.63
C HIS A 104 -26.41 -19.16 -16.75
N ASP A 105 -26.66 -17.86 -16.95
CA ASP A 105 -25.64 -16.82 -17.14
C ASP A 105 -25.38 -15.98 -15.88
N ASP A 106 -26.01 -16.31 -14.74
CA ASP A 106 -25.85 -15.57 -13.47
C ASP A 106 -24.60 -16.01 -12.68
N TYR A 107 -23.83 -16.97 -13.18
CA TYR A 107 -22.55 -17.34 -12.57
C TYR A 107 -21.51 -16.28 -12.90
N SER A 108 -20.85 -15.73 -11.87
CA SER A 108 -19.67 -14.91 -12.09
C SER A 108 -18.58 -15.78 -12.74
N ALA A 109 -18.10 -15.37 -13.92
CA ALA A 109 -17.01 -16.04 -14.60
C ALA A 109 -15.79 -16.10 -13.68
N SER A 110 -15.25 -17.31 -13.52
CA SER A 110 -14.01 -17.58 -12.78
C SER A 110 -12.78 -17.09 -13.53
#